data_AF-A0A6G0Y1H1-F1
#
_entry.id   AF-A0A6G0Y1H1-F1
#
_cell.length_a   1.000
_cell.length_b   1.000
_cell.length_c   1.000
_cell.angle_alpha   90.00
_cell.angle_beta   90.00
_cell.angle_gamma   90.00
#
_symmetry.space_group_name_H-M   'P 1'
#
loop_
_entity.id
_entity.type
_entity.pdbx_description
1 polymer ?
#
loop_
_entity_poly.entity_id
_entity_poly.type
_entity_poly.pdbx_seq_one_letter_code
_entity_poly.pdbx_strand_id
1 'polypeptide(L)' 'MNTMYSEKRKMLIIKNEFKFCFHKELKNNIERWKCNQNQCKAYIKIGKITKLLIINVFK' A
#
# COMPACT_ATOMS: atom_id res chain seq x y z
N MET A 1 -9.26 -2.02 -8.15
CA MET A 1 -7.99 -2.18 -7.40
C MET A 1 -7.38 -3.47 -7.88
N ASN A 2 -6.15 -3.42 -8.38
CA ASN A 2 -5.48 -4.63 -8.83
C ASN A 2 -4.50 -5.07 -7.76
N THR A 3 -4.41 -6.37 -7.56
CA THR A 3 -3.44 -6.99 -6.66
C THR A 3 -2.60 -7.97 -7.47
N MET A 4 -1.36 -8.16 -7.04
CA MET A 4 -0.49 -9.21 -7.55
C MET A 4 0.29 -9.83 -6.39
N TYR A 5 0.92 -10.97 -6.62
CA TYR A 5 1.85 -11.55 -5.66
C TYR A 5 3.28 -11.29 -6.12
N SER A 6 4.16 -10.96 -5.17
CA SER A 6 5.60 -10.98 -5.41
C SER A 6 6.10 -12.42 -5.56
N GLU A 7 7.32 -12.60 -6.06
CA GLU A 7 7.99 -13.91 -6.13
C GLU A 7 8.03 -14.61 -4.76
N LYS A 8 8.07 -13.84 -3.67
CA LYS A 8 8.02 -14.33 -2.29
C LYS A 8 6.59 -14.56 -1.78
N ARG A 9 5.60 -14.66 -2.67
CA ARG A 9 4.16 -14.82 -2.39
C ARG A 9 3.56 -13.75 -1.47
N LYS A 10 4.16 -12.55 -1.41
CA LYS A 10 3.57 -11.43 -0.66
C LYS A 10 2.62 -10.67 -1.55
N MET A 11 1.42 -10.38 -1.05
CA MET A 11 0.46 -9.55 -1.77
C MET A 11 1.03 -8.14 -1.98
N LEU A 12 0.85 -7.62 -3.18
CA LEU A 12 1.18 -6.28 -3.61
C LEU A 12 -0.07 -5.60 -4.15
N ILE A 13 -0.24 -4.32 -3.85
CA ILE A 13 -1.34 -3.52 -4.36
C ILE A 13 -0.82 -2.67 -5.51
N ILE A 14 -1.49 -2.73 -6.65
CA ILE A 14 -1.17 -1.94 -7.84
C ILE A 14 -2.15 -0.77 -7.91
N LYS A 15 -1.62 0.46 -7.91
CA LYS A 15 -2.42 1.68 -8.07
C LYS A 15 -1.59 2.76 -8.75
N ASN A 16 -2.15 3.36 -9.81
CA ASN A 16 -1.49 4.40 -10.61
C ASN A 16 -0.08 3.97 -11.05
N GLU A 17 0.07 2.73 -11.52
CA GLU A 17 1.37 2.14 -11.94
C GLU A 17 2.40 1.94 -10.82
N PHE A 18 2.11 2.37 -9.60
CA PHE A 18 2.92 2.06 -8.42
C PHE A 18 2.52 0.72 -7.81
N LYS A 19 3.53 0.01 -7.30
CA LYS A 19 3.37 -1.24 -6.53
C LYS A 19 3.59 -0.94 -5.05
N PHE A 20 2.62 -1.28 -4.22
CA PHE A 20 2.66 -1.08 -2.79
C PHE A 20 2.77 -2.42 -2.06
N CYS A 21 3.72 -2.52 -1.14
CA CYS A 21 3.93 -3.65 -0.24
C CYS A 21 3.36 -3.33 1.13
N PHE A 22 2.79 -4.33 1.81
CA PHE A 22 2.43 -4.18 3.21
C PHE A 22 3.66 -3.76 4.02
N HIS A 23 3.50 -2.75 4.85
CA HIS A 23 4.55 -2.28 5.74
C HIS A 23 4.23 -2.59 7.19
N LYS A 24 3.12 -2.06 7.70
CA LYS A 24 2.67 -2.26 9.09
C LYS A 24 1.22 -1.88 9.29
N GLU A 25 0.63 -2.38 10.36
CA GLU A 25 -0.65 -1.90 10.88
C GLU A 25 -0.45 -0.65 11.75
N LEU A 26 -1.41 0.27 11.68
CA LEU A 26 -1.53 1.49 12.47
C LEU A 26 -2.72 1.34 13.43
N LYS A 27 -2.89 2.27 14.37
CA LYS A 27 -4.07 2.32 15.24
C LYS A 27 -5.37 2.37 14.41
N ASN A 28 -6.45 1.85 14.99
CA ASN A 28 -7.80 1.80 14.42
C ASN A 28 -7.95 0.88 13.19
N ASN A 29 -7.22 -0.24 13.14
CA ASN A 29 -7.30 -1.24 12.05
C ASN A 29 -7.00 -0.63 10.66
N ILE A 30 -6.03 0.29 10.63
CA ILE A 30 -5.56 0.95 9.40
C ILE A 30 -4.24 0.32 9.01
N GLU A 31 -4.17 -0.31 7.85
CA GLU A 31 -2.93 -0.83 7.30
C GLU A 31 -2.21 0.24 6.49
N ARG A 32 -0.89 0.34 6.67
CA ARG A 32 -0.03 1.16 5.82
C ARG A 32 0.73 0.27 4.85
N TRP A 33 0.62 0.60 3.57
CA TRP A 33 1.37 -0.05 2.50
C TRP A 33 2.29 0.98 1.84
N LYS A 34 3.57 0.64 1.72
CA LYS A 34 4.60 1.54 1.17
C LYS A 34 4.91 1.17 -0.27
N CYS A 35 5.32 2.14 -1.06
CA CYS A 35 5.85 1.90 -2.39
C CYS A 35 7.04 0.91 -2.35
N ASN A 36 7.10 -0.01 -3.30
CA ASN A 36 8.18 -1.02 -3.38
C ASN A 36 9.48 -0.48 -4.02
N GLN A 37 9.42 0.68 -4.68
CA GLN A 37 10.61 1.30 -5.27
C GLN A 37 11.46 1.98 -4.19
N ASN A 38 12.79 1.83 -4.26
CA ASN A 38 13.70 2.58 -3.41
C ASN A 38 13.55 4.08 -3.67
N GLN A 39 13.66 4.90 -2.62
CA GLN A 39 13.46 6.37 -2.64
C GLN A 39 12.02 6.86 -2.88
N CYS A 40 11.09 6.00 -3.30
CA CYS A 40 9.68 6.34 -3.43
C CYS A 40 9.03 6.55 -2.05
N LYS A 41 8.65 7.79 -1.73
CA LYS A 41 7.98 8.14 -0.47
C LYS A 41 6.46 7.91 -0.49
N ALA A 42 5.93 7.40 -1.61
CA ALA A 42 4.51 7.15 -1.75
C ALA A 42 4.03 6.03 -0.82
N TYR A 43 2.82 6.19 -0.28
CA TYR A 43 2.18 5.16 0.53
C TYR A 43 0.65 5.23 0.43
N ILE A 44 0.01 4.11 0.70
CA ILE A 44 -1.44 4.01 0.84
C ILE A 44 -1.81 3.57 2.26
N LYS A 45 -2.90 4.11 2.78
CA LYS A 45 -3.56 3.63 3.99
C LYS A 45 -4.86 2.92 3.61
N ILE A 46 -5.14 1.78 4.24
CA ILE A 46 -6.33 0.97 4.01
C ILE A 46 -6.99 0.70 5.36
N GLY A 47 -8.18 1.26 5.58
CA GLY A 47 -9.01 0.91 6.74
C GLY A 47 -9.83 -0.35 6.49
N LYS A 48 -9.91 -1.25 7.48
CA LYS A 48 -10.81 -2.42 7.42
C LYS A 48 -12.30 -2.08 7.59
N ILE A 49 -12.61 -1.06 8.40
CA ILE A 49 -13.99 -0.73 8.81
C ILE A 49 -14.63 0.24 7.82
N THR A 50 -13.92 1.31 7.51
CA THR A 50 -14.25 2.26 6.45
C THR A 50 -13.21 2.04 5.37
N LYS A 51 -13.64 1.84 4.13
CA LYS A 51 -12.77 1.61 2.96
C LYS A 51 -12.00 2.90 2.60
N LEU A 52 -11.34 3.51 3.58
CA LEU A 52 -10.58 4.74 3.49
C LEU A 52 -9.28 4.43 2.76
N LEU A 53 -9.15 5.02 1.57
CA LEU A 53 -7.97 4.93 0.73
C LEU A 53 -7.31 6.28 0.62
N ILE A 54 -6.43 6.56 1.57
CA ILE A 54 -5.60 7.77 1.51
C ILE A 54 -4.33 7.40 0.77
N ILE A 55 -4.16 7.96 -0.43
CA ILE A 55 -2.93 7.87 -1.22
C ILE A 55 -2.15 9.15 -0.96
N ASN A 56 -0.91 9.04 -0.49
CA ASN A 56 0.02 10.15 -0.55
C ASN A 56 1.12 9.80 -1.53
N VAL A 57 1.21 10.56 -2.62
CA VAL A 57 2.27 10.48 -3.62
C VAL A 57 3.09 11.76 -3.50
N PHE A 58 4.30 11.65 -2.96
CA PHE A 58 5.26 12.75 -3.00
C PHE A 58 6.02 12.60 -4.31
N LYS A 59 5.75 13.49 -5.28
CA LYS A 59 6.52 13.64 -6.52
C LYS A 59 7.84 14.34 -6.23
#